data_AF-A0A7X7RHF4-F1
#
_entry.id   AF-A0A7X7RHF4-F1
#
_cell.length_a   1.000
_cell.length_b   1.000
_cell.length_c   1.000
_cell.angle_alpha   90.00
_cell.angle_beta   90.00
_cell.angle_gamma   90.00
#
_symmetry.space_group_name_H-M   'P 1'
#
loop_
_entity.id
_entity.type
_entity.pdbx_description
1 polymer ?
#
loop_
_entity_poly.entity_id
_entity_poly.type
_entity_poly.pdbx_seq_one_letter_code
_entity_poly.pdbx_strand_id
1 'polypeptide(L)'
;MASAASADPIYVAYDGDAGSDGSIEALATTLDHAMSLAQSGDEVVIAASASTYAPASTVAVTAGVTVRGATGDWDDVVISGSNRQRAATVTGAGAVLSGVTLIEGYIAGDGKPGPGAYVTAGGVLANSLVHDNTYDGATTSFIGGVNAVGGSVVNCIIS
;
A
#
# COMPACT_ATOMS: atom_id res chain seq x y z
N MET A 1 33.09 -6.24 -1.39
CA MET A 1 31.70 -6.43 -0.95
C MET A 1 30.94 -6.97 -2.14
N ALA A 2 30.51 -8.23 -2.09
CA ALA A 2 29.69 -8.79 -3.15
C ALA A 2 28.35 -8.04 -3.14
N SER A 3 27.98 -7.44 -4.28
CA SER A 3 26.60 -7.03 -4.51
C SER A 3 25.77 -8.30 -4.46
N ALA A 4 24.88 -8.39 -3.47
CA ALA A 4 23.80 -9.37 -3.53
C ALA A 4 23.01 -9.02 -4.79
N ALA A 5 22.79 -9.99 -5.68
CA ALA A 5 21.73 -9.86 -6.66
C ALA A 5 20.44 -9.64 -5.86
N SER A 6 19.75 -8.52 -6.13
CA SER A 6 18.39 -8.34 -5.64
C SER A 6 17.58 -9.56 -6.05
N ALA A 7 16.79 -10.13 -5.15
CA ALA A 7 15.77 -11.09 -5.55
C ALA A 7 14.90 -10.43 -6.64
N ASP A 8 14.48 -11.22 -7.63
CA ASP A 8 13.56 -10.71 -8.65
C ASP A 8 12.27 -10.21 -7.97
N PRO A 9 11.73 -9.05 -8.36
CA PRO A 9 10.52 -8.52 -7.73
C PRO A 9 9.32 -9.45 -7.93
N ILE A 10 8.36 -9.34 -7.00
CA ILE A 10 7.02 -9.92 -7.13
C ILE A 10 6.16 -8.90 -7.88
N TYR A 11 5.58 -9.32 -8.99
CA TYR A 11 4.75 -8.50 -9.85
C TYR A 11 3.27 -8.83 -9.67
N VAL A 12 2.45 -7.77 -9.59
CA VAL A 12 1.00 -7.85 -9.50
C VAL A 12 0.38 -6.95 -10.56
N ALA A 13 -0.62 -7.48 -11.27
CA ALA A 13 -1.39 -6.77 -12.27
C ALA A 13 -2.88 -7.05 -12.10
N TYR A 14 -3.72 -6.08 -12.45
CA TYR A 14 -5.17 -6.19 -12.34
C TYR A 14 -5.74 -7.40 -13.11
N ASP A 15 -5.08 -7.79 -14.21
CA ASP A 15 -5.42 -8.90 -15.10
C ASP A 15 -4.47 -10.09 -14.99
N GLY A 16 -3.74 -10.23 -13.88
CA GLY A 16 -2.85 -11.37 -13.62
C GLY A 16 -3.58 -12.72 -13.45
N ASP A 17 -2.96 -13.68 -12.76
CA ASP A 17 -3.60 -14.95 -12.37
C ASP A 17 -3.51 -15.19 -10.85
N ALA A 18 -4.51 -15.86 -10.26
CA ALA A 18 -4.58 -16.12 -8.81
C ALA A 18 -3.69 -17.30 -8.36
N GLY A 19 -3.24 -18.14 -9.28
CA GLY A 19 -2.28 -19.24 -9.05
C GLY A 19 -0.86 -18.92 -9.50
N SER A 20 -0.63 -17.72 -10.04
CA SER A 20 0.69 -17.21 -10.44
C SER A 20 1.68 -17.13 -9.28
N ASP A 21 2.97 -17.33 -9.58
CA ASP A 21 4.04 -17.17 -8.59
C ASP A 21 4.50 -15.71 -8.41
N GLY A 22 3.90 -14.76 -9.14
CA GLY A 22 4.26 -13.35 -9.07
C GLY A 22 5.53 -13.02 -9.85
N SER A 23 6.06 -13.91 -10.68
CA SER A 23 7.15 -13.58 -11.60
C SER A 23 6.69 -12.65 -12.73
N ILE A 24 7.63 -12.05 -13.46
CA ILE A 24 7.33 -11.20 -14.62
C ILE A 24 6.60 -11.96 -15.75
N GLU A 25 6.74 -13.29 -15.79
CA GLU A 25 6.07 -14.15 -16.78
C GLU A 25 4.71 -14.66 -16.27
N ALA A 26 4.45 -14.58 -14.96
CA ALA A 26 3.22 -15.02 -14.31
C ALA A 26 2.88 -14.09 -13.14
N LEU A 27 2.23 -12.97 -13.44
CA LEU A 27 1.89 -11.94 -12.46
C LEU A 27 0.72 -12.38 -11.57
N ALA A 28 0.76 -11.99 -10.29
CA ALA A 28 -0.38 -12.18 -9.38
C ALA A 28 -1.57 -11.29 -9.80
N THR A 29 -2.81 -11.81 -9.70
CA THR A 29 -4.06 -11.03 -9.93
C THR A 29 -4.39 -10.02 -8.84
N THR A 30 -3.96 -10.27 -7.60
CA THR A 30 -4.42 -9.52 -6.44
C THR A 30 -3.27 -9.08 -5.57
N LEU A 31 -3.41 -7.90 -4.96
CA LEU A 31 -2.46 -7.40 -3.97
C LEU A 31 -2.38 -8.34 -2.77
N ASP A 32 -3.51 -8.90 -2.30
CA ASP A 32 -3.50 -9.86 -1.19
C ASP A 32 -2.62 -11.08 -1.51
N HIS A 33 -2.69 -11.61 -2.74
CA HIS A 33 -1.84 -12.72 -3.16
C HIS A 33 -0.36 -12.31 -3.23
N ALA A 34 -0.03 -11.21 -3.91
CA ALA A 34 1.35 -10.73 -4.00
C ALA A 34 1.97 -10.49 -2.61
N MET A 35 1.21 -9.89 -1.69
CA MET A 35 1.67 -9.67 -0.32
C MET A 35 1.83 -10.96 0.48
N SER A 36 1.09 -12.03 0.14
CA SER A 36 1.26 -13.34 0.78
C SER A 36 2.53 -14.08 0.33
N LEU A 37 3.07 -13.73 -0.84
CA LEU A 37 4.31 -14.26 -1.38
C LEU A 37 5.54 -13.52 -0.82
N ALA A 38 5.38 -12.23 -0.51
CA ALA A 38 6.47 -11.36 -0.10
C ALA A 38 7.06 -11.70 1.28
N GLN A 39 8.38 -11.61 1.37
CA GLN A 39 9.18 -11.77 2.58
C GLN A 39 10.03 -10.52 2.84
N SER A 40 10.58 -10.40 4.05
CA SER A 40 11.46 -9.28 4.38
C SER A 40 12.69 -9.26 3.45
N GLY A 41 12.88 -8.15 2.75
CA GLY A 41 13.91 -7.95 1.74
C GLY A 41 13.35 -7.89 0.31
N ASP A 42 12.10 -8.31 0.12
CA ASP A 42 11.48 -8.37 -1.20
C ASP A 42 10.92 -7.03 -1.66
N GLU A 43 10.81 -6.93 -2.98
CA GLU A 43 10.14 -5.85 -3.68
C GLU A 43 8.86 -6.38 -4.33
N VAL A 44 7.74 -5.66 -4.13
CA VAL A 44 6.47 -5.89 -4.84
C VAL A 44 6.23 -4.72 -5.78
N VAL A 45 6.04 -5.01 -7.07
CA VAL A 45 5.80 -4.03 -8.12
C VAL A 45 4.38 -4.16 -8.64
N ILE A 46 3.60 -3.07 -8.50
CA ILE A 46 2.22 -2.99 -8.94
C ILE A 46 2.18 -2.41 -10.35
N ALA A 47 1.66 -3.18 -11.30
CA ALA A 47 1.51 -2.74 -12.68
C ALA A 47 0.49 -1.59 -12.78
N ALA A 48 0.77 -0.65 -13.69
CA ALA A 48 -0.16 0.41 -14.05
C ALA A 48 -1.48 -0.20 -14.56
N SER A 49 -2.60 0.38 -14.15
CA SER A 49 -3.92 -0.14 -14.48
C SER A 49 -4.94 0.99 -14.58
N ALA A 50 -5.79 0.93 -15.60
CA ALA A 50 -6.97 1.80 -15.67
C ALA A 50 -8.07 1.41 -14.66
N SER A 51 -7.93 0.24 -14.02
CA SER A 51 -8.86 -0.28 -13.02
C SER A 51 -8.26 -0.22 -11.62
N THR A 52 -9.11 0.06 -10.65
CA THR A 52 -8.74 0.17 -9.22
C THR A 52 -8.46 -1.20 -8.60
N TYR A 53 -7.33 -1.31 -7.90
CA TYR A 53 -7.04 -2.45 -7.05
C TYR A 53 -7.86 -2.35 -5.76
N ALA A 54 -8.82 -3.26 -5.58
CA ALA A 54 -9.69 -3.34 -4.40
C ALA A 54 -9.40 -4.63 -3.62
N PRO A 55 -8.35 -4.67 -2.79
CA PRO A 55 -8.00 -5.84 -2.01
C PRO A 55 -9.11 -6.21 -1.02
N ALA A 56 -9.23 -7.50 -0.74
CA ALA A 56 -10.26 -8.03 0.17
C ALA A 56 -10.02 -7.59 1.61
N SER A 57 -8.80 -7.18 1.94
CA SER A 57 -8.37 -6.68 3.24
C SER A 57 -7.48 -5.44 3.13
N THR A 58 -7.27 -4.70 4.22
CA THR A 58 -6.29 -3.59 4.24
C THR A 58 -4.92 -4.11 3.79
N VAL A 59 -4.29 -3.44 2.82
CA VAL A 59 -2.95 -3.81 2.36
C VAL A 59 -1.96 -3.63 3.51
N ALA A 60 -1.34 -4.72 3.95
CA ALA A 60 -0.37 -4.70 5.06
C ALA A 60 1.06 -4.77 4.50
N VAL A 61 1.72 -3.62 4.41
CA VAL A 61 3.15 -3.53 4.08
C VAL A 61 3.96 -3.62 5.37
N THR A 62 4.63 -4.75 5.56
CA THR A 62 5.34 -5.07 6.80
C THR A 62 6.86 -4.93 6.68
N ALA A 63 7.56 -5.04 7.82
CA ALA A 63 9.00 -4.82 7.94
C ALA A 63 9.80 -5.49 6.80
N GLY A 64 10.68 -4.70 6.19
CA GLY A 64 11.58 -5.15 5.12
C GLY A 64 10.97 -5.30 3.72
N VAL A 65 9.66 -5.14 3.54
CA VAL A 65 9.02 -5.22 2.20
C VAL A 65 8.91 -3.83 1.58
N THR A 66 9.35 -3.69 0.33
CA THR A 66 9.13 -2.49 -0.48
C THR A 66 8.01 -2.75 -1.47
N VAL A 67 6.95 -1.95 -1.44
CA VAL A 67 5.84 -2.00 -2.40
C VAL A 67 5.83 -0.70 -3.19
N ARG A 68 5.78 -0.79 -4.52
CA ARG A 68 5.68 0.40 -5.36
C ARG A 68 4.87 0.23 -6.64
N GLY A 69 4.31 1.34 -7.12
CA GLY A 69 3.85 1.43 -8.51
C GLY A 69 5.00 1.26 -9.50
N ALA A 70 4.73 0.62 -10.64
CA ALA A 70 5.73 0.25 -11.64
C ALA A 70 6.46 1.47 -12.24
N THR A 71 5.73 2.57 -12.45
CA THR A 71 6.22 3.78 -13.15
C THR A 71 6.70 4.87 -12.20
N GLY A 72 6.27 4.82 -10.93
CA GLY A 72 6.47 5.89 -9.96
C GLY A 72 5.50 7.07 -10.11
N ASP A 73 4.60 7.03 -11.08
CA ASP A 73 3.44 7.92 -11.14
C ASP A 73 2.35 7.36 -10.21
N TRP A 74 1.89 8.16 -9.25
CA TRP A 74 0.86 7.72 -8.31
C TRP A 74 -0.51 7.57 -8.97
N ASP A 75 -0.75 8.22 -10.12
CA ASP A 75 -2.01 8.10 -10.87
C ASP A 75 -2.17 6.72 -11.56
N ASP A 76 -1.07 6.03 -11.85
CA ASP A 76 -1.10 4.75 -12.56
C ASP A 76 -1.61 3.58 -11.71
N VAL A 77 -1.57 3.71 -10.38
CA VAL A 77 -1.92 2.64 -9.43
C VAL A 77 -2.84 3.18 -8.36
N VAL A 78 -4.13 2.85 -8.48
CA VAL A 78 -5.16 3.24 -7.51
C VAL A 78 -5.50 2.04 -6.61
N ILE A 79 -5.32 2.18 -5.31
CA ILE A 79 -5.69 1.21 -4.27
C ILE A 79 -6.88 1.75 -3.48
N SER A 80 -7.96 0.97 -3.44
CA SER A 80 -9.20 1.35 -2.76
C SER A 80 -9.44 0.55 -1.47
N GLY A 81 -9.75 1.25 -0.38
CA GLY A 81 -10.32 0.67 0.84
C GLY A 81 -11.79 0.25 0.71
N SER A 82 -12.38 0.40 -0.48
CA SER A 82 -13.74 0.00 -0.85
C SER A 82 -14.83 0.55 0.07
N ASN A 83 -14.60 1.72 0.66
CA ASN A 83 -15.45 2.37 1.67
C ASN A 83 -15.77 1.46 2.88
N ARG A 84 -14.89 0.51 3.21
CA ARG A 84 -15.13 -0.50 4.25
C ARG A 84 -13.97 -0.68 5.22
N GLN A 85 -12.76 -0.35 4.80
CA GLN A 85 -11.54 -0.59 5.55
C GLN A 85 -10.50 0.48 5.25
N ARG A 86 -9.42 0.50 6.03
CA ARG A 86 -8.25 1.31 5.68
C ARG A 86 -7.65 0.83 4.36
N ALA A 87 -7.21 1.75 3.50
CA ALA A 87 -6.57 1.39 2.23
C ALA A 87 -5.24 0.65 2.46
N ALA A 88 -4.32 1.23 3.26
CA ALA A 88 -3.02 0.62 3.53
C ALA A 88 -2.54 0.81 4.99
N THR A 89 -1.76 -0.15 5.48
CA THR A 89 -0.92 -0.01 6.68
C THR A 89 0.53 -0.24 6.29
N VAL A 90 1.42 0.68 6.67
CA VAL A 90 2.86 0.57 6.44
C VAL A 90 3.55 0.53 7.79
N THR A 91 4.11 -0.63 8.15
CA THR A 91 4.57 -0.89 9.52
C THR A 91 5.91 -1.61 9.57
N GLY A 92 6.79 -1.12 10.43
CA GLY A 92 8.10 -1.73 10.67
C GLY A 92 9.22 -1.07 9.86
N ALA A 93 10.44 -1.18 10.37
CA ALA A 93 11.61 -0.64 9.69
C ALA A 93 11.81 -1.32 8.33
N GLY A 94 12.11 -0.51 7.30
CA GLY A 94 12.28 -0.99 5.93
C GLY A 94 10.98 -1.29 5.19
N ALA A 95 9.82 -1.14 5.82
CA ALA A 95 8.53 -1.20 5.12
C ALA A 95 8.31 0.09 4.33
N VAL A 96 8.09 -0.01 3.03
CA VAL A 96 7.88 1.16 2.15
C VAL A 96 6.69 0.93 1.24
N LEU A 97 5.78 1.91 1.16
CA LEU A 97 4.74 1.98 0.13
C LEU A 97 4.94 3.26 -0.68
N SER A 98 5.02 3.17 -1.99
CA SER A 98 5.22 4.35 -2.83
C SER A 98 4.66 4.31 -4.25
N GLY A 99 4.45 5.48 -4.86
CA GLY A 99 3.99 5.57 -6.25
C GLY A 99 2.58 5.01 -6.42
N VAL A 100 1.68 5.27 -5.47
CA VAL A 100 0.28 4.81 -5.51
C VAL A 100 -0.67 5.90 -5.07
N THR A 101 -1.92 5.77 -5.47
CA THR A 101 -3.06 6.54 -4.99
C THR A 101 -3.88 5.71 -4.01
N LEU A 102 -4.19 6.27 -2.83
CA LEU A 102 -5.00 5.62 -1.78
C LEU A 102 -6.34 6.34 -1.62
N ILE A 103 -7.43 5.65 -1.97
CA ILE A 103 -8.80 6.18 -1.94
C ILE A 103 -9.75 5.29 -1.17
N GLU A 104 -10.94 5.84 -0.86
CA GLU A 104 -12.08 5.12 -0.32
C GLU A 104 -11.74 4.30 0.93
N GLY A 105 -10.69 4.70 1.63
CA GLY A 105 -10.40 4.24 2.97
C GLY A 105 -11.54 4.63 3.88
N TYR A 106 -12.00 3.70 4.71
CA TYR A 106 -13.07 3.94 5.66
C TYR A 106 -12.73 3.38 7.02
N ILE A 107 -12.90 4.20 8.05
CA ILE A 107 -12.87 3.75 9.44
C ILE A 107 -14.07 4.34 10.16
N ALA A 108 -14.91 3.45 10.70
CA ALA A 108 -15.95 3.79 11.66
C ALA A 108 -15.44 3.59 13.09
N GLY A 109 -15.83 4.50 13.97
CA GLY A 109 -15.58 4.40 15.41
C GLY A 109 -14.19 4.87 15.87
N ASP A 110 -14.06 4.94 17.18
CA ASP A 110 -12.96 5.64 17.82
C ASP A 110 -11.67 4.79 17.91
N GLY A 111 -10.52 5.47 17.95
CA GLY A 111 -9.23 4.86 18.31
C GLY A 111 -8.39 4.30 17.16
N LYS A 112 -8.83 4.44 15.90
CA LYS A 112 -8.05 4.03 14.71
C LYS A 112 -8.05 5.10 13.62
N PRO A 113 -7.37 6.25 13.78
CA PRO A 113 -7.35 7.27 12.74
C PRO A 113 -6.59 6.81 11.47
N GLY A 114 -6.70 7.57 10.38
CA GLY A 114 -5.97 7.33 9.12
C GLY A 114 -6.62 6.26 8.25
N PRO A 115 -7.81 6.52 7.69
CA PRO A 115 -8.50 5.59 6.79
C PRO A 115 -7.78 5.42 5.44
N GLY A 116 -7.06 6.42 4.95
CA GLY A 116 -6.19 6.24 3.77
C GLY A 116 -4.98 5.38 4.10
N ALA A 117 -4.18 5.84 5.08
CA ALA A 117 -3.02 5.08 5.54
C ALA A 117 -2.75 5.20 7.05
N TYR A 118 -2.20 4.13 7.61
CA TYR A 118 -1.60 4.11 8.94
C TYR A 118 -0.12 3.75 8.83
N VAL A 119 0.76 4.67 9.22
CA VAL A 119 2.21 4.56 9.02
C VAL A 119 2.88 4.52 10.38
N THR A 120 3.54 3.41 10.73
CA THR A 120 4.05 3.23 12.11
C THR A 120 5.34 2.42 12.19
N ALA A 121 5.97 2.45 13.37
CA ALA A 121 7.13 1.60 13.71
C ALA A 121 8.28 1.65 12.67
N GLY A 122 8.55 2.82 12.10
CA GLY A 122 9.60 3.02 11.09
C GLY A 122 9.16 2.79 9.63
N GLY A 123 7.87 2.50 9.39
CA GLY A 123 7.32 2.39 8.04
C GLY A 123 7.31 3.73 7.31
N VAL A 124 7.32 3.67 5.97
CA VAL A 124 7.41 4.86 5.11
C VAL A 124 6.32 4.83 4.03
N LEU A 125 5.47 5.85 4.00
CA LEU A 125 4.63 6.18 2.85
C LEU A 125 5.34 7.27 2.05
N ALA A 126 5.62 7.03 0.77
CA ALA A 126 6.37 7.96 -0.07
C ALA A 126 5.72 8.20 -1.43
N ASN A 127 5.87 9.39 -2.01
CA ASN A 127 5.48 9.68 -3.41
C ASN A 127 4.08 9.14 -3.76
N SER A 128 3.08 9.49 -2.96
CA SER A 128 1.73 8.94 -3.06
C SER A 128 0.69 10.04 -2.94
N LEU A 129 -0.47 9.83 -3.58
CA LEU A 129 -1.65 10.64 -3.38
C LEU A 129 -2.60 9.93 -2.40
N VAL A 130 -3.15 10.67 -1.44
CA VAL A 130 -4.13 10.17 -0.49
C VAL A 130 -5.32 11.13 -0.47
N HIS A 131 -6.47 10.69 -0.99
CA HIS A 131 -7.67 11.52 -1.10
C HIS A 131 -8.95 10.68 -1.05
N ASP A 132 -10.12 11.30 -0.93
CA ASP A 132 -11.42 10.62 -0.92
C ASP A 132 -11.52 9.49 0.13
N ASN A 133 -10.93 9.72 1.30
CA ASN A 133 -11.00 8.81 2.44
C ASN A 133 -11.94 9.36 3.51
N THR A 134 -12.63 8.46 4.22
CA THR A 134 -13.66 8.81 5.19
C THR A 134 -13.29 8.30 6.59
N TYR A 135 -13.24 9.22 7.55
CA TYR A 135 -13.19 8.89 8.96
C TYR A 135 -14.54 9.24 9.60
N ASP A 136 -15.23 8.22 10.08
CA ASP A 136 -16.56 8.30 10.70
C ASP A 136 -16.45 7.90 12.19
N GLY A 137 -15.67 8.67 12.94
CA GLY A 137 -15.44 8.50 14.38
C GLY A 137 -15.84 9.74 15.18
N ALA A 138 -16.12 9.57 16.46
CA ALA A 138 -16.64 10.61 17.36
C ALA A 138 -15.53 11.36 18.14
N THR A 139 -14.25 11.05 17.90
CA THR A 139 -13.12 11.61 18.67
C THR A 139 -12.75 13.04 18.29
N THR A 140 -12.04 13.73 19.20
CA THR A 140 -11.51 15.09 19.04
C THR A 140 -10.31 15.21 18.09
N SER A 141 -9.84 14.11 17.50
CA SER A 141 -8.68 14.07 16.61
C SER A 141 -9.08 13.43 15.28
N PHE A 142 -9.68 14.25 14.42
CA PHE A 142 -10.08 13.86 13.06
C PHE A 142 -8.85 13.74 12.18
N ILE A 143 -8.44 12.51 11.86
CA ILE A 143 -7.39 12.24 10.88
C ILE A 143 -8.01 11.42 9.75
N GLY A 144 -8.51 12.13 8.73
CA GLY A 144 -9.23 11.58 7.60
C GLY A 144 -8.35 11.04 6.46
N GLY A 145 -7.05 11.34 6.45
CA GLY A 145 -6.12 10.85 5.42
C GLY A 145 -5.14 9.84 5.96
N VAL A 146 -4.02 10.34 6.49
CA VAL A 146 -2.91 9.53 6.98
C VAL A 146 -2.66 9.76 8.46
N ASN A 147 -2.58 8.68 9.23
CA ASN A 147 -2.11 8.72 10.61
C ASN A 147 -0.71 8.13 10.71
N ALA A 148 0.29 8.96 11.02
CA ALA A 148 1.68 8.56 11.16
C ALA A 148 2.12 8.58 12.63
N VAL A 149 2.44 7.41 13.19
CA VAL A 149 2.87 7.25 14.58
C VAL A 149 4.19 6.48 14.62
N GLY A 150 5.31 7.22 14.67
CA GLY A 150 6.65 6.64 14.62
C GLY A 150 7.05 6.10 13.25
N GLY A 151 6.31 6.44 12.19
CA GLY A 151 6.70 6.24 10.79
C GLY A 151 6.90 7.58 10.06
N SER A 152 7.09 7.55 8.74
CA SER A 152 7.34 8.74 7.92
C SER A 152 6.42 8.83 6.72
N VAL A 153 5.95 10.05 6.44
CA VAL A 153 5.19 10.40 5.22
C VAL A 153 6.05 11.39 4.45
N VAL A 154 6.45 11.03 3.23
CA VAL A 154 7.48 11.76 2.47
C VAL A 154 6.98 12.03 1.05
N ASN A 155 7.04 13.28 0.58
CA ASN A 155 6.64 13.63 -0.78
C ASN A 155 5.23 13.15 -1.16
N CYS A 156 4.29 13.20 -0.22
CA CYS A 156 2.90 12.80 -0.46
C CYS A 156 2.01 14.03 -0.62
N ILE A 157 0.95 13.86 -1.42
CA ILE A 157 -0.17 14.80 -1.46
C ILE A 157 -1.29 14.19 -0.63
N ILE A 158 -1.84 14.96 0.31
CA ILE A 158 -2.98 14.59 1.14
C ILE A 158 -4.02 15.69 0.98
N SER A 159 -5.20 15.36 0.46
CA SER A 159 -6.26 16.33 0.13
C SER A 159 -7.64 15.83 0.50
#